data_AF-A0A5J6L7V9-F1
#
_entry.id   AF-A0A5J6L7V9-F1
#
_cell.length_a   1.000
_cell.length_b   1.000
_cell.length_c   1.000
_cell.angle_alpha   90.00
_cell.angle_beta   90.00
_cell.angle_gamma   90.00
#
_symmetry.space_group_name_H-M   'P 1'
#
loop_
_entity.id
_entity.type
_entity.pdbx_description
1 polymer ?
#
loop_
_entity_poly.entity_id
_entity_poly.type
_entity_poly.pdbx_seq_one_letter_code
_entity_poly.pdbx_strand_id
1 'polypeptide(L)' 'MAAMTVSSIDIDIALLQQAKELAGTPSNRETLDLALRTLIAVRQQPAAVERIIGRSFVPDQIDAPTRTPDASGSSS' A
#
# COMPACT_ATOMS: atom_id res chain seq x y z
N MET A 1 0.53 -19.93 12.32
CA MET A 1 0.51 -19.95 10.84
C MET A 1 -0.91 -19.64 10.40
N ALA A 2 -1.15 -18.51 9.73
CA ALA A 2 -2.47 -18.24 9.17
C ALA A 2 -2.70 -19.20 7.99
N ALA A 3 -3.70 -20.08 8.10
CA ALA A 3 -4.09 -20.97 7.01
C ALA A 3 -4.75 -20.13 5.92
N MET A 4 -4.25 -20.23 4.69
CA MET A 4 -4.79 -19.47 3.57
C MET A 4 -6.05 -20.17 3.07
N THR A 5 -7.21 -19.55 3.28
CA THR A 5 -8.50 -20.04 2.80
C THR A 5 -8.49 -20.04 1.27
N VAL A 6 -8.65 -21.20 0.66
CA VAL A 6 -8.79 -21.33 -0.80
C VAL A 6 -10.27 -21.31 -1.13
N SER A 7 -10.69 -20.28 -1.86
CA SER A 7 -12.06 -20.12 -2.36
C SER A 7 -12.07 -20.29 -3.88
N SER A 8 -13.06 -21.03 -4.41
CA SER A 8 -13.27 -21.14 -5.86
C SER A 8 -14.11 -19.98 -6.36
N ILE A 9 -13.66 -19.31 -7.41
CA ILE A 9 -14.33 -18.13 -8.01
C ILE A 9 -14.31 -18.34 -9.51
N ASP A 10 -15.47 -18.17 -10.15
CA ASP A 10 -15.58 -18.25 -11.60
C ASP A 10 -15.12 -16.93 -12.23
N ILE A 11 -14.16 -17.02 -13.15
CA ILE A 11 -13.53 -15.86 -13.79
C ILE A 11 -13.28 -16.22 -15.25
N ASP A 12 -13.59 -15.27 -16.14
CA ASP A 12 -13.27 -15.41 -17.55
C ASP A 12 -11.76 -15.63 -17.77
N ILE A 13 -11.42 -16.74 -18.42
CA ILE A 13 -10.04 -17.18 -18.62
C ILE A 13 -9.26 -16.24 -19.55
N ALA A 14 -9.92 -15.60 -20.52
CA ALA A 14 -9.28 -14.64 -21.41
C ALA A 14 -8.97 -13.33 -20.68
N LEU A 15 -9.86 -12.89 -19.78
CA LEU A 15 -9.60 -11.75 -18.90
C LEU A 15 -8.42 -12.02 -17.96
N LEU A 16 -8.37 -13.21 -17.37
CA LEU A 16 -7.32 -13.60 -16.44
C LEU A 16 -5.95 -13.71 -17.12
N GLN A 17 -5.91 -14.18 -18.36
CA GLN A 17 -4.68 -14.18 -19.16
C GLN A 17 -4.18 -12.77 -19.46
N GLN A 18 -5.05 -11.87 -19.94
CA GLN A 18 -4.68 -10.47 -20.19
C GLN A 18 -4.18 -9.78 -18.92
N ALA A 19 -4.85 -9.99 -17.80
CA ALA A 19 -4.43 -9.44 -16.51
C ALA A 19 -3.03 -9.96 -16.11
N LYS A 20 -2.76 -11.25 -16.36
CA LYS A 20 -1.46 -11.87 -16.06
C LYS A 20 -0.34 -11.29 -16.92
N GLU A 21 -0.59 -11.06 -18.21
CA GLU A 21 0.36 -10.42 -19.13
C GLU A 21 0.65 -8.97 -18.73
N LEU A 22 -0.39 -8.19 -18.43
CA LEU A 22 -0.27 -6.79 -18.00
C LEU A 22 0.46 -6.65 -16.65
N ALA A 23 0.18 -7.56 -15.71
CA ALA A 23 0.78 -7.54 -14.38
C ALA A 23 2.19 -8.16 -14.35
N GLY A 24 2.60 -8.89 -15.39
CA GLY A 24 3.89 -9.60 -15.42
C GLY A 24 4.00 -10.71 -14.36
N THR A 25 2.88 -11.23 -13.88
CA THR A 25 2.84 -12.21 -12.78
C THR A 25 2.93 -13.65 -13.29
N PRO A 26 3.57 -14.58 -12.56
CA PRO A 26 3.74 -15.96 -13.05
C PRO A 26 2.47 -16.82 -12.87
N SER A 27 1.57 -16.44 -11.95
CA SER A 27 0.39 -17.24 -11.60
C SER A 27 -0.88 -16.41 -11.51
N ASN A 28 -2.02 -16.99 -11.89
CA ASN A 28 -3.35 -16.37 -11.76
C ASN A 28 -3.66 -15.90 -10.32
N ARG A 29 -3.22 -16.68 -9.33
CA ARG A 29 -3.39 -16.36 -7.91
C ARG A 29 -2.62 -15.09 -7.53
N GLU A 30 -1.40 -14.92 -8.05
CA GLU A 30 -0.58 -13.73 -7.81
C GLU A 30 -1.17 -12.52 -8.53
N THR A 31 -1.68 -12.70 -9.75
CA THR A 31 -2.42 -11.66 -10.47
C THR A 31 -3.61 -11.16 -9.64
N LEU A 32 -4.40 -12.08 -9.09
CA LEU A 32 -5.57 -11.75 -8.27
C LEU A 32 -5.20 -11.09 -6.94
N ASP A 33 -4.18 -11.60 -6.24
CA ASP A 33 -3.69 -10.98 -5.00
C ASP A 33 -3.19 -9.55 -5.26
N LEU A 34 -2.41 -9.34 -6.32
CA LEU A 34 -1.93 -8.02 -6.71
C LEU A 34 -3.08 -7.07 -7.07
N ALA A 35 -4.05 -7.53 -7.86
CA ALA A 35 -5.21 -6.74 -8.24
C ALA A 35 -6.04 -6.32 -7.02
N LEU A 36 -6.29 -7.26 -6.09
CA LEU A 36 -7.03 -6.99 -4.86
C LEU A 36 -6.29 -6.01 -3.95
N ARG A 37 -4.98 -6.20 -3.73
CA ARG A 37 -4.16 -5.27 -2.93
C ARG A 37 -4.17 -3.87 -3.52
N THR A 38 -4.02 -3.77 -4.84
CA THR A 38 -4.05 -2.48 -5.55
C THR A 38 -5.40 -1.82 -5.42
N LEU A 39 -6.50 -2.55 -5.63
CA LEU A 39 -7.86 -2.02 -5.50
C LEU A 39 -8.14 -1.51 -4.08
N ILE A 40 -7.75 -2.29 -3.06
CA ILE A 40 -7.88 -1.91 -1.66
C ILE A 40 -7.07 -0.63 -1.38
N ALA A 41 -5.82 -0.57 -1.84
CA ALA A 41 -4.97 0.61 -1.66
C ALA A 41 -5.57 1.86 -2.32
N VAL A 42 -6.00 1.75 -3.58
CA VAL A 42 -6.65 2.84 -4.33
C VAL A 42 -7.92 3.31 -3.62
N ARG A 43 -8.71 2.42 -3.04
CA ARG A 43 -9.94 2.77 -2.29
C ARG A 43 -9.68 3.28 -0.88
N GLN A 44 -8.52 2.99 -0.29
CA GLN A 44 -8.11 3.54 1.02
C GLN A 44 -7.47 4.93 0.90
N GLN A 45 -6.89 5.28 -0.25
CA GLN A 45 -6.26 6.58 -0.48
C GLN A 45 -7.19 7.79 -0.22
N PRO A 46 -8.49 7.80 -0.60
CA PRO A 46 -9.39 8.89 -0.25
C PRO A 46 -9.49 9.13 1.26
N ALA A 47 -9.61 8.06 2.06
CA ALA A 47 -9.74 8.15 3.52
C ALA A 47 -8.42 8.52 4.22
N ALA A 48 -7.27 8.20 3.63
CA ALA A 48 -5.97 8.63 4.15
C ALA A 48 -5.67 10.10 3.82
N VAL A 49 -6.01 10.54 2.60
CA VAL A 49 -5.83 11.93 2.15
C VAL A 49 -6.74 12.89 2.93
N GLU A 50 -8.00 12.52 3.19
CA GLU A 50 -8.88 13.32 4.06
C GLU A 50 -8.34 13.51 5.49
N ARG A 51 -7.67 12.50 6.06
CA ARG A 51 -7.03 12.61 7.39
C ARG A 51 -5.83 13.56 7.40
N ILE A 52 -5.10 13.67 6.30
CA ILE A 52 -3.95 14.58 6.18
C ILE A 52 -4.42 16.02 5.97
N ILE A 53 -5.43 16.23 5.11
CA ILE A 53 -5.99 17.57 4.83
C ILE A 53 -6.74 18.13 6.05
N GLY A 54 -7.41 17.27 6.83
CA GLY A 54 -8.07 17.66 8.08
C GLY A 54 -7.12 17.97 9.25
N ARG A 55 -5.80 17.85 9.07
CA ARG A 55 -4.82 18.14 10.12
C ARG A 55 -4.59 19.64 10.21
N SER A 56 -5.32 20.30 11.11
CA SER A 56 -4.96 21.66 11.53
C SER A 56 -3.72 21.60 12.41
N PHE A 57 -2.64 22.26 11.97
CA PHE A 57 -1.47 22.49 12.80
C PHE A 57 -1.75 23.69 13.71
N VAL A 58 -1.43 23.57 15.00
CA VAL A 58 -1.42 24.70 15.93
C VAL A 58 -0.13 25.50 15.67
N PRO A 59 -0.14 26.84 15.71
CA PRO A 59 1.03 27.67 15.38
C PRO A 59 2.30 27.31 16.16
N ASP A 60 2.16 26.81 17.39
CA ASP A 60 3.27 26.32 18.23
C ASP A 60 4.02 25.11 17.63
N GLN A 61 3.42 24.38 16.69
CA GLN A 61 4.01 23.20 16.04
C GLN A 61 4.76 23.53 14.74
N ILE A 62 4.66 24.76 14.25
CA ILE A 62 5.23 25.19 12.97
C ILE A 62 6.62 25.81 13.17
N ASP A 63 6.94 26.20 14.40
CA ASP A 63 8.23 26.80 14.79
C ASP A 63 9.05 25.87 15.68
N ALA A 64 9.01 24.56 15.41
CA ALA A 64 9.84 23.60 16.11
C ALA A 64 11.31 23.83 15.70
N PRO A 65 12.25 24.02 16.65
CA PRO A 65 13.66 24.24 16.33
C PRO A 65 14.22 23.00 15.61
N THR A 66 14.83 23.23 14.44
CA THR A 66 15.46 22.19 13.62
C THR A 66 16.48 21.42 14.45
N ARG A 67 16.22 20.13 14.70
CA ARG A 67 17.20 19.24 15.30
C ARG A 67 18.19 18.80 14.23
N THR A 68 19.43 19.27 14.33
CA THR A 68 20.55 18.66 13.60
C THR A 68 20.72 17.22 14.08
N PRO A 69 20.79 16.24 13.16
CA PRO A 69 21.08 14.86 13.55
C PRO A 69 22.41 14.84 14.29
N ASP A 70 22.41 14.27 15.49
CA ASP A 70 23.59 14.09 16.30
C ASP A 70 24.59 13.21 15.55
N ALA A 71 25.73 13.79 15.18
CA ALA A 71 26.88 13.06 14.65
C ALA A 71 27.58 12.27 15.77
N SER A 72 26.84 11.45 16.52
CA SER A 72 27.34 10.64 17.64
C SER A 72 26.98 9.16 17.49
N GLY A 73 26.99 8.68 16.24
CA GLY A 73 26.91 7.26 15.89
C GLY A 73 28.23 6.65 15.39
N SER A 74 29.39 7.21 15.76
CA SER A 74 30.71 6.65 15.43
C SER A 74 31.54 6.38 16.68
N SER A 75 31.35 5.20 17.27
CA SER A 75 32.22 4.45 18.21
C SER A 75 31.48 3.12 18.48
N SER A 76 31.97 1.89 18.29
CA SER A 76 33.30 1.30 18.13
C SER A 76 33.18 -0.02 17.35
#